data_AF-A0A968NHS3-F1
#
_entry.id   AF-A0A968NHS3-F1
#
_cell.length_a   1.000
_cell.length_b   1.000
_cell.length_c   1.000
_cell.angle_alpha   90.00
_cell.angle_beta   90.00
_cell.angle_gamma   90.00
#
_symmetry.space_group_name_H-M   'P 1'
#
loop_
_entity.id
_entity.type
_entity.pdbx_description
1 polymer ?
#
loop_
_entity_poly.entity_id
_entity_poly.type
_entity_poly.pdbx_seq_one_letter_code
_entity_poly.pdbx_strand_id
1 'polypeptide(L)'
;MQPKPEINGQVNLHIAKSVPEIFCYHCGSKKYHKKGHKEDRQTYFCSVCRRHFYENRDFEKHKTSYLELGDDVWDASEIGVEIRSYRNESKLVFLYFHHVWLKNAVKKFIRYRATNKSFRRLKSHISDLMRFDNFRKIYYPTIDFKSFTRKVIIDFLDYLNQKNLGFETKNHNLGTLNTFFEVGNMNGWFDVPAYLIRPEDYAKRRKILPRYIPEEVMQQLNQHLDALPEPVARMVLVIQETGLRVGELLTLPINCLKHDLKGSHTFNI
;
A
#
# COMPACT_ATOMS: atom_id res chain seq x y z
N MET A 1 -36.67 28.44 32.75
CA MET A 1 -35.84 27.32 33.22
C MET A 1 -36.72 26.08 33.25
N GLN A 2 -36.49 25.13 32.34
CA GLN A 2 -37.00 23.77 32.42
C GLN A 2 -35.77 22.83 32.27
N PRO A 3 -35.65 21.77 33.08
CA PRO A 3 -34.48 20.91 33.06
C PRO A 3 -34.48 19.97 31.85
N LYS A 4 -33.29 19.74 31.27
CA LYS A 4 -33.05 18.75 30.21
C LYS A 4 -33.24 17.33 30.78
N PRO A 5 -33.85 16.39 30.04
CA PRO A 5 -33.80 14.99 30.41
C PRO A 5 -32.39 14.43 30.16
N GLU A 6 -31.80 13.87 31.23
CA GLU A 6 -30.65 13.00 31.20
C GLU A 6 -31.00 11.71 30.47
N ILE A 7 -30.21 11.32 29.46
CA ILE A 7 -30.24 9.97 28.89
C ILE A 7 -28.92 9.31 29.28
N ASN A 8 -28.94 8.69 30.46
CA ASN A 8 -27.98 7.68 30.86
C ASN A 8 -28.18 6.43 29.99
N GLY A 9 -27.24 6.19 29.10
CA GLY A 9 -27.21 5.01 28.24
C GLY A 9 -25.78 4.68 27.84
N GLN A 10 -24.93 4.35 28.83
CA GLN A 10 -23.66 3.71 28.56
C GLN A 10 -23.93 2.32 27.98
N VAL A 11 -24.00 2.23 26.66
CA VAL A 11 -23.89 0.96 25.96
C VAL A 11 -22.41 0.56 26.02
N ASN A 12 -22.03 -0.17 27.07
CA ASN A 12 -20.76 -0.87 27.15
C ASN A 12 -20.74 -1.97 26.08
N LEU A 13 -20.36 -1.61 24.85
CA LEU A 13 -19.94 -2.57 23.84
C LEU A 13 -18.51 -2.96 24.18
N HIS A 14 -18.37 -4.07 24.91
CA HIS A 14 -17.10 -4.77 25.04
C HIS A 14 -16.53 -5.00 23.63
N ILE A 15 -15.51 -4.21 23.27
CA ILE A 15 -14.73 -4.41 22.05
C ILE A 15 -13.92 -5.68 22.27
N ALA A 16 -14.47 -6.81 21.85
CA ALA A 16 -13.67 -7.99 21.59
C ALA A 16 -12.57 -7.56 20.61
N LYS A 17 -11.30 -7.66 21.02
CA LYS A 17 -10.14 -7.45 20.14
C LYS A 17 -10.38 -8.27 18.87
N SER A 18 -10.76 -7.62 17.77
CA SER A 18 -11.08 -8.33 16.53
C SER A 18 -9.83 -9.05 16.06
N VAL A 19 -9.86 -10.38 16.11
CA VAL A 19 -8.77 -11.23 15.60
C VAL A 19 -8.55 -10.85 14.14
N PRO A 20 -7.31 -10.53 13.71
CA PRO A 20 -7.04 -10.23 12.31
C PRO A 20 -7.55 -11.39 11.44
N GLU A 21 -8.36 -11.07 10.44
CA GLU A 21 -8.96 -12.06 9.56
C GLU A 21 -7.85 -12.79 8.78
N ILE A 22 -7.65 -14.06 9.10
CA ILE A 22 -6.62 -14.89 8.48
C ILE A 22 -7.15 -15.48 7.19
N PHE A 23 -6.42 -15.26 6.10
CA PHE A 23 -6.67 -15.86 4.81
C PHE A 23 -5.34 -16.05 4.09
N CYS A 24 -5.26 -17.06 3.24
CA CYS A 24 -4.07 -17.29 2.45
C CYS A 24 -3.88 -16.15 1.44
N TYR A 25 -2.89 -15.29 1.63
CA TYR A 25 -2.56 -14.24 0.65
C TYR A 25 -2.00 -14.78 -0.67
N HIS A 26 -1.89 -16.10 -0.84
CA HIS A 26 -1.55 -16.70 -2.13
C HIS A 26 -2.78 -16.99 -2.99
N CYS A 27 -3.91 -17.36 -2.39
CA CYS A 27 -5.12 -17.75 -3.13
C CYS A 27 -6.44 -17.20 -2.57
N GLY A 28 -6.40 -16.31 -1.58
CA GLY A 28 -7.57 -15.74 -0.92
C GLY A 28 -8.36 -16.72 -0.04
N SER A 29 -7.94 -17.99 0.02
CA SER A 29 -8.66 -19.02 0.75
C SER A 29 -8.58 -18.83 2.27
N LYS A 30 -9.73 -18.96 2.95
CA LYS A 30 -9.81 -19.07 4.41
C LYS A 30 -9.57 -20.51 4.91
N LYS A 31 -9.33 -21.47 4.00
CA LYS A 31 -8.99 -22.86 4.36
C LYS A 31 -7.49 -22.97 4.58
N TYR A 32 -7.10 -23.07 5.85
CA TYR A 32 -5.71 -23.17 6.28
C TYR A 32 -5.58 -24.03 7.54
N HIS A 33 -4.36 -24.49 7.80
CA HIS A 33 -3.94 -25.09 9.07
C HIS A 33 -2.88 -24.22 9.72
N LYS A 34 -3.00 -23.96 11.02
CA LYS A 34 -1.91 -23.34 11.79
C LYS A 34 -0.72 -24.30 11.82
N LYS A 35 0.49 -23.78 11.66
CA LYS A 35 1.73 -24.57 11.76
C LYS A 35 2.49 -24.19 13.02
N GLY A 36 3.38 -23.20 12.96
CA GLY A 36 4.21 -22.76 14.09
C GLY A 36 4.57 -21.28 14.00
N HIS A 37 5.62 -20.85 14.70
CA HIS A 37 6.11 -19.47 14.64
C HIS A 37 7.45 -19.39 13.91
N LYS A 38 7.68 -18.29 13.18
CA LYS A 38 8.99 -17.92 12.63
C LYS A 38 9.18 -16.42 12.83
N GLU A 39 10.28 -16.00 13.45
CA GLU A 39 10.59 -14.59 13.72
C GLU A 39 9.40 -13.85 14.38
N ASP A 40 8.84 -14.46 15.43
CA ASP A 40 7.71 -13.96 16.20
C ASP A 40 6.36 -13.85 15.45
N ARG A 41 6.29 -14.38 14.22
CA ARG A 41 5.06 -14.40 13.40
C ARG A 41 4.46 -15.80 13.31
N GLN A 42 3.15 -15.90 13.51
CA GLN A 42 2.41 -17.13 13.28
C GLN A 42 2.44 -17.49 11.78
N THR A 43 2.76 -18.76 11.50
CA THR A 43 2.73 -19.36 10.17
C THR A 43 1.51 -20.25 9.99
N TYR A 44 1.02 -20.31 8.76
CA TYR A 44 -0.15 -21.04 8.32
C TYR A 44 0.20 -21.81 7.04
N PHE A 45 -0.48 -22.93 6.81
CA PHE A 45 -0.41 -23.71 5.58
C PHE A 45 -1.78 -23.69 4.91
N CYS A 46 -1.86 -23.26 3.66
CA CYS A 46 -3.12 -23.21 2.93
C CYS A 46 -3.50 -24.60 2.39
N SER A 47 -4.71 -25.06 2.72
CA SER A 47 -5.23 -26.35 2.27
C SER A 47 -5.63 -26.36 0.79
N VAL A 48 -5.79 -25.18 0.17
CA VAL A 48 -6.18 -25.04 -1.24
C VAL A 48 -4.94 -25.01 -2.15
N CYS A 49 -4.03 -24.06 -1.92
CA CYS A 49 -2.85 -23.91 -2.78
C CYS A 49 -1.59 -24.63 -2.25
N ARG A 50 -1.69 -25.33 -1.10
CA ARG A 50 -0.59 -26.08 -0.46
C ARG A 50 0.67 -25.24 -0.16
N ARG A 51 0.52 -23.93 0.07
CA ARG A 51 1.62 -22.99 0.36
C ARG A 51 1.58 -22.47 1.79
N HIS A 52 2.77 -22.15 2.32
CA HIS A 52 2.92 -21.50 3.61
C HIS A 52 2.67 -20.00 3.52
N PHE A 53 2.04 -19.44 4.53
CA PHE A 53 1.73 -18.02 4.61
C PHE A 53 1.78 -17.53 6.06
N TYR A 54 2.11 -16.25 6.29
CA TYR A 54 2.17 -15.65 7.63
C TYR A 54 0.84 -15.00 8.02
N GLU A 55 0.68 -14.72 9.31
CA GLU A 55 -0.43 -13.90 9.80
C GLU A 55 -0.51 -12.59 8.99
N ASN A 56 -1.71 -12.26 8.51
CA ASN A 56 -1.98 -11.14 7.59
C ASN A 56 -1.88 -9.75 8.25
N ARG A 57 -0.93 -9.55 9.17
CA ARG A 57 -0.67 -8.23 9.77
C ARG A 57 -0.20 -7.22 8.72
N ASP A 58 0.48 -7.69 7.67
CA ASP A 58 1.07 -6.90 6.57
C ASP A 58 0.85 -7.57 5.19
N PHE A 59 -0.40 -7.75 4.74
CA PHE A 59 -0.74 -8.38 3.44
C PHE A 59 0.09 -7.85 2.24
N GLU A 60 0.54 -6.59 2.31
CA GLU A 60 1.27 -5.90 1.25
C GLU A 60 2.73 -6.36 1.05
N LYS A 61 3.30 -7.22 1.93
CA LYS A 61 4.71 -7.63 1.89
C LYS A 61 4.98 -9.04 1.32
N HIS A 62 3.97 -9.73 0.82
CA HIS A 62 4.16 -11.11 0.36
C HIS A 62 4.70 -11.15 -1.08
N LYS A 63 5.88 -11.76 -1.25
CA LYS A 63 6.60 -11.88 -2.52
C LYS A 63 5.68 -12.50 -3.59
N THR A 64 5.27 -11.74 -4.59
CA THR A 64 4.38 -12.23 -5.67
C THR A 64 5.12 -13.06 -6.73
N SER A 65 6.44 -13.25 -6.58
CA SER A 65 7.32 -13.86 -7.60
C SER A 65 6.94 -15.28 -8.00
N TYR A 66 6.31 -16.07 -7.13
CA TYR A 66 5.89 -17.46 -7.41
C TYR A 66 4.55 -17.58 -8.16
N LEU A 67 3.82 -16.48 -8.36
CA LEU A 67 2.54 -16.52 -9.07
C LEU A 67 2.80 -16.64 -10.57
N GLU A 68 2.13 -17.58 -11.22
CA GLU A 68 2.20 -17.68 -12.68
C GLU A 68 1.50 -16.49 -13.32
N LEU A 69 2.04 -16.02 -14.45
CA LEU A 69 1.45 -14.94 -15.22
C LEU A 69 0.14 -15.43 -15.86
N GLY A 70 -0.80 -14.52 -16.03
CA GLY A 70 -2.09 -14.83 -16.62
C GLY A 70 -3.04 -13.64 -16.53
N ASP A 71 -4.33 -13.88 -16.76
CA ASP A 71 -5.31 -12.80 -16.82
C ASP A 71 -5.35 -11.95 -15.53
N ASP A 72 -5.22 -12.57 -14.35
CA ASP A 72 -5.24 -11.88 -13.05
C ASP A 72 -3.85 -11.61 -12.45
N VAL A 73 -2.77 -11.91 -13.18
CA VAL A 73 -1.38 -11.69 -12.72
C VAL A 73 -0.57 -11.17 -13.90
N TRP A 74 -0.31 -9.88 -13.91
CA TRP A 74 0.44 -9.22 -14.99
C TRP A 74 1.88 -8.97 -14.58
N ASP A 75 2.80 -9.06 -15.54
CA ASP A 75 4.11 -8.44 -15.37
C ASP A 75 4.05 -6.95 -15.70
N ALA A 76 4.79 -6.12 -14.98
CA ALA A 76 4.86 -4.69 -15.25
C ALA A 76 5.38 -4.42 -16.68
N SER A 77 6.29 -5.25 -17.20
CA SER A 77 6.83 -5.10 -18.55
C SER A 77 5.75 -5.28 -19.63
N GLU A 78 4.77 -6.16 -19.41
CA GLU A 78 3.67 -6.43 -20.35
C GLU A 78 2.72 -5.24 -20.52
N ILE A 79 2.72 -4.32 -19.55
CA ILE A 79 1.91 -3.09 -19.58
C ILE A 79 2.74 -1.82 -19.71
N GLY A 80 4.00 -1.94 -20.15
CA GLY A 80 4.89 -0.82 -20.46
C GLY A 80 5.41 -0.06 -19.23
N VAL A 81 5.46 -0.71 -18.06
CA VAL A 81 5.92 -0.08 -16.82
C VAL A 81 7.34 -0.54 -16.51
N GLU A 82 8.27 0.40 -16.53
CA GLU A 82 9.65 0.14 -16.13
C GLU A 82 9.76 -0.09 -14.62
N ILE A 83 10.50 -1.13 -14.25
CA ILE A 83 10.79 -1.47 -12.86
C ILE A 83 12.24 -1.08 -12.59
N ARG A 84 12.47 -0.37 -11.48
CA ARG A 84 13.83 -0.10 -11.01
C ARG A 84 14.50 -1.42 -10.60
N SER A 85 15.67 -1.69 -11.18
CA SER A 85 16.38 -2.98 -11.17
C SER A 85 16.66 -3.58 -9.79
N TYR A 86 16.79 -2.77 -8.74
CA TYR A 86 17.12 -3.24 -7.39
C TYR A 86 15.95 -3.93 -6.65
N ARG A 87 14.76 -4.05 -7.28
CA ARG A 87 13.60 -4.73 -6.70
C ARG A 87 13.26 -6.00 -7.47
N ASN A 88 13.24 -7.14 -6.77
CA ASN A 88 12.79 -8.44 -7.30
C ASN A 88 11.25 -8.56 -7.39
N GLU A 89 10.56 -7.47 -7.71
CA GLU A 89 9.11 -7.43 -7.74
C GLU A 89 8.61 -6.75 -9.02
N SER A 90 8.01 -7.55 -9.90
CA SER A 90 7.49 -7.11 -11.20
C SER A 90 5.99 -7.33 -11.37
N LYS A 91 5.36 -8.09 -10.48
CA LYS A 91 4.01 -8.60 -10.70
C LYS A 91 2.92 -7.73 -10.08
N LEU A 92 1.90 -7.42 -10.86
CA LEU A 92 0.63 -6.82 -10.45
C LEU A 92 -0.44 -7.92 -10.34
N VAL A 93 -1.10 -8.01 -9.20
CA VAL A 93 -1.94 -9.18 -8.85
C VAL A 93 -3.37 -8.75 -8.56
N PHE A 94 -4.33 -9.35 -9.26
CA PHE A 94 -5.77 -9.08 -9.17
C PHE A 94 -6.59 -10.27 -8.64
N LEU A 95 -5.93 -11.39 -8.30
CA LEU A 95 -6.57 -12.66 -7.88
C LEU A 95 -7.50 -12.53 -6.66
N TYR A 96 -7.33 -11.50 -5.84
CA TYR A 96 -7.98 -11.39 -4.53
C TYR A 96 -9.20 -10.48 -4.50
N PHE A 97 -9.64 -9.98 -5.66
CA PHE A 97 -10.92 -9.27 -5.76
C PHE A 97 -12.09 -10.26 -5.72
N HIS A 98 -13.10 -9.93 -4.94
CA HIS A 98 -14.31 -10.72 -4.74
C HIS A 98 -15.36 -10.44 -5.81
N HIS A 99 -15.49 -9.18 -6.23
CA HIS A 99 -16.46 -8.80 -7.25
C HIS A 99 -15.79 -8.75 -8.61
N VAL A 100 -16.17 -9.67 -9.51
CA VAL A 100 -15.57 -9.82 -10.86
C VAL A 100 -15.69 -8.52 -11.67
N TRP A 101 -16.84 -7.85 -11.60
CA TRP A 101 -17.05 -6.58 -12.31
C TRP A 101 -16.11 -5.47 -11.81
N LEU A 102 -15.85 -5.41 -10.50
CA LEU A 102 -14.96 -4.41 -9.91
C LEU A 102 -13.52 -4.75 -10.31
N LYS A 103 -13.11 -6.02 -10.22
CA LYS A 103 -11.80 -6.50 -10.69
C LYS A 103 -11.53 -6.08 -12.13
N ASN A 104 -12.48 -6.27 -13.03
CA ASN A 104 -12.35 -5.92 -14.44
C ASN A 104 -12.23 -4.40 -14.65
N ALA A 105 -12.99 -3.61 -13.89
CA ALA A 105 -12.86 -2.14 -13.90
C ALA A 105 -11.50 -1.69 -13.35
N VAL A 106 -11.00 -2.32 -12.28
CA VAL A 106 -9.67 -2.04 -11.72
C VAL A 106 -8.56 -2.40 -12.71
N LYS A 107 -8.67 -3.53 -13.43
CA LYS A 107 -7.72 -3.88 -14.51
C LYS A 107 -7.63 -2.79 -15.58
N LYS A 108 -8.78 -2.29 -16.06
CA LYS A 108 -8.82 -1.15 -17.01
C LYS A 108 -8.15 0.08 -16.43
N PHE A 109 -8.47 0.43 -15.18
CA PHE A 109 -7.86 1.55 -14.47
C PHE A 109 -6.35 1.41 -14.33
N ILE A 110 -5.84 0.25 -13.91
CA ILE A 110 -4.39 0.02 -13.77
C ILE A 110 -3.69 0.12 -15.12
N ARG A 111 -4.27 -0.43 -16.18
CA ARG A 111 -3.72 -0.31 -17.54
C ARG A 111 -3.68 1.14 -18.01
N TYR A 112 -4.73 1.92 -17.76
CA TYR A 112 -4.73 3.36 -18.06
C TYR A 112 -3.66 4.12 -17.27
N ARG A 113 -3.54 3.83 -15.97
CA ARG A 113 -2.58 4.51 -15.08
C ARG A 113 -1.13 4.12 -15.33
N ALA A 114 -0.90 2.94 -15.92
CA ALA A 114 0.43 2.47 -16.28
C ALA A 114 1.18 3.43 -17.21
N THR A 115 0.44 4.18 -18.04
CA THR A 115 0.99 5.19 -18.95
C THR A 115 1.82 6.29 -18.26
N ASN A 116 1.54 6.59 -16.99
CA ASN A 116 2.16 7.73 -16.29
C ASN A 116 2.38 7.53 -14.78
N LYS A 117 2.32 6.29 -14.30
CA LYS A 117 2.56 5.96 -12.89
C LYS A 117 3.58 4.85 -12.74
N SER A 118 4.46 5.02 -11.75
CA SER A 118 5.43 3.99 -11.35
C SER A 118 4.74 2.68 -10.92
N PHE A 119 5.44 1.56 -11.08
CA PHE A 119 5.02 0.25 -10.58
C PHE A 119 4.52 0.27 -9.12
N ARG A 120 5.28 0.90 -8.21
CA ARG A 120 4.90 1.01 -6.79
C ARG A 120 3.55 1.68 -6.62
N ARG A 121 3.26 2.71 -7.42
CA ARG A 121 1.99 3.42 -7.36
C ARG A 121 0.84 2.54 -7.84
N LEU A 122 1.03 1.80 -8.93
CA LEU A 122 0.04 0.85 -9.43
C LEU A 122 -0.27 -0.23 -8.39
N LYS A 123 0.76 -0.75 -7.72
CA LYS A 123 0.56 -1.68 -6.59
C LYS A 123 -0.26 -1.08 -5.46
N SER A 124 0.04 0.15 -5.04
CA SER A 124 -0.77 0.81 -4.02
C SER A 124 -2.22 0.98 -4.47
N HIS A 125 -2.44 1.35 -5.74
CA HIS A 125 -3.79 1.47 -6.30
C HIS A 125 -4.57 0.16 -6.22
N ILE A 126 -3.95 -0.95 -6.60
CA ILE A 126 -4.55 -2.29 -6.48
C ILE A 126 -4.90 -2.59 -5.02
N SER A 127 -3.95 -2.40 -4.10
CA SER A 127 -4.17 -2.69 -2.66
C SER A 127 -5.30 -1.85 -2.07
N ASP A 128 -5.38 -0.57 -2.42
CA ASP A 128 -6.43 0.33 -1.93
C ASP A 128 -7.81 -0.05 -2.48
N LEU A 129 -7.91 -0.34 -3.77
CA LEU A 129 -9.17 -0.73 -4.41
C LEU A 129 -9.63 -2.12 -3.97
N MET A 130 -8.70 -3.02 -3.69
CA MET A 130 -8.99 -4.32 -3.08
C MET A 130 -9.44 -4.16 -1.62
N ARG A 131 -8.92 -3.19 -0.87
CA ARG A 131 -9.43 -2.86 0.47
C ARG A 131 -10.89 -2.38 0.41
N PHE A 132 -11.24 -1.59 -0.60
CA PHE A 132 -12.62 -1.20 -0.85
C PHE A 132 -13.51 -2.39 -1.25
N ASP A 133 -13.01 -3.28 -2.12
CA ASP A 133 -13.70 -4.52 -2.50
C ASP A 133 -14.00 -5.42 -1.29
N ASN A 134 -13.02 -5.56 -0.38
CA ASN A 134 -13.17 -6.30 0.87
C ASN A 134 -14.21 -5.68 1.80
N PHE A 135 -14.21 -4.36 1.95
CA PHE A 135 -15.25 -3.65 2.68
C PHE A 135 -16.63 -3.95 2.07
N ARG A 136 -16.78 -3.82 0.76
CA ARG A 136 -18.05 -4.10 0.08
C ARG A 136 -18.51 -5.53 0.25
N LYS A 137 -17.61 -6.50 0.18
CA LYS A 137 -17.94 -7.91 0.40
C LYS A 137 -18.62 -8.13 1.76
N ILE A 138 -18.22 -7.40 2.78
CA ILE A 138 -18.71 -7.56 4.16
C ILE A 138 -20.03 -6.81 4.36
N TYR A 139 -20.11 -5.54 3.95
CA TYR A 139 -21.21 -4.65 4.32
C TYR A 139 -22.21 -4.37 3.19
N TYR A 140 -21.78 -4.56 1.94
CA TYR A 140 -22.50 -4.16 0.73
C TYR A 140 -22.33 -5.16 -0.43
N PRO A 141 -22.63 -6.47 -0.24
CA PRO A 141 -22.25 -7.52 -1.20
C PRO A 141 -23.05 -7.48 -2.52
N THR A 142 -24.24 -6.89 -2.52
CA THR A 142 -25.18 -6.94 -3.66
C THR A 142 -25.22 -5.68 -4.51
N ILE A 143 -24.73 -4.55 -4.00
CA ILE A 143 -24.81 -3.26 -4.73
C ILE A 143 -23.75 -3.19 -5.83
N ASP A 144 -24.08 -2.59 -6.97
CA ASP A 144 -23.17 -2.32 -8.08
C ASP A 144 -22.73 -0.84 -8.11
N PHE A 145 -22.00 -0.44 -9.17
CA PHE A 145 -21.54 0.94 -9.33
C PHE A 145 -22.67 1.98 -9.33
N LYS A 146 -23.79 1.69 -10.00
CA LYS A 146 -24.94 2.61 -10.10
C LYS A 146 -25.64 2.78 -8.76
N SER A 147 -25.55 1.77 -7.91
CA SER A 147 -26.15 1.73 -6.59
C SER A 147 -25.26 2.35 -5.50
N PHE A 148 -24.08 2.89 -5.86
CA PHE A 148 -23.21 3.57 -4.89
C PHE A 148 -23.84 4.87 -4.42
N THR A 149 -23.99 4.98 -3.10
CA THR A 149 -24.52 6.17 -2.45
C THR A 149 -23.47 6.79 -1.54
N ARG A 150 -23.73 8.03 -1.13
CA ARG A 150 -22.88 8.72 -0.16
C ARG A 150 -22.72 7.94 1.15
N LYS A 151 -23.76 7.21 1.57
CA LYS A 151 -23.74 6.34 2.76
C LYS A 151 -22.66 5.26 2.68
N VAL A 152 -22.45 4.67 1.49
CA VAL A 152 -21.41 3.65 1.27
C VAL A 152 -20.02 4.22 1.54
N ILE A 153 -19.77 5.47 1.14
CA ILE A 153 -18.48 6.13 1.37
C ILE A 153 -18.28 6.46 2.85
N ILE A 154 -19.30 6.97 3.54
CA ILE A 154 -19.23 7.25 4.97
C ILE A 154 -18.91 5.96 5.75
N ASP A 155 -19.58 4.86 5.42
CA ASP A 155 -19.32 3.57 6.07
C ASP A 155 -17.93 3.02 5.73
N PHE A 156 -17.42 3.31 4.53
CA PHE A 156 -16.05 2.97 4.17
C PHE A 156 -15.04 3.77 4.99
N LEU A 157 -15.29 5.06 5.25
CA LEU A 157 -14.45 5.88 6.14
C LEU A 157 -14.43 5.32 7.56
N ASP A 158 -15.59 4.92 8.09
CA ASP A 158 -15.70 4.27 9.39
C ASP A 158 -14.94 2.94 9.43
N TYR A 159 -15.07 2.13 8.38
CA TYR A 159 -14.28 0.92 8.21
C TYR A 159 -12.77 1.19 8.22
N LEU A 160 -12.30 2.22 7.50
CA LEU A 160 -10.89 2.62 7.51
C LEU A 160 -10.45 3.11 8.90
N ASN A 161 -11.32 3.78 9.65
CA ASN A 161 -11.04 4.23 11.01
C ASN A 161 -10.84 3.07 11.97
N GLN A 162 -11.62 2.00 11.84
CA GLN A 162 -11.52 0.79 12.66
C GLN A 162 -10.25 -0.04 12.40
N LYS A 163 -9.62 0.11 11.23
CA LYS A 163 -8.42 -0.65 10.83
C LYS A 163 -7.09 -0.13 11.43
N ASN A 164 -7.13 0.86 12.34
CA ASN A 164 -5.94 1.47 12.96
C ASN A 164 -4.87 1.93 11.94
N LEU A 165 -5.31 2.38 10.76
CA LEU A 165 -4.42 2.88 9.72
C LEU A 165 -3.94 4.30 10.03
N GLY A 166 -2.72 4.63 9.60
CA GLY A 166 -2.21 6.00 9.66
C GLY A 166 -3.02 6.96 8.78
N PHE A 167 -3.06 8.25 9.13
CA PHE A 167 -3.82 9.27 8.41
C PHE A 167 -3.47 9.35 6.92
N GLU A 168 -2.17 9.29 6.58
CA GLU A 168 -1.72 9.30 5.17
C GLU A 168 -2.23 8.08 4.40
N THR A 169 -2.26 6.90 5.03
CA THR A 169 -2.77 5.68 4.40
C THR A 169 -4.27 5.78 4.13
N LYS A 170 -5.05 6.33 5.08
CA LYS A 170 -6.48 6.57 4.91
C LYS A 170 -6.75 7.55 3.76
N ASN A 171 -6.07 8.68 3.76
CA ASN A 171 -6.19 9.67 2.69
C ASN A 171 -5.73 9.12 1.33
N HIS A 172 -4.70 8.27 1.32
CA HIS A 172 -4.26 7.60 0.11
C HIS A 172 -5.35 6.66 -0.44
N ASN A 173 -5.96 5.84 0.43
CA ASN A 173 -7.07 4.96 0.04
C ASN A 173 -8.23 5.75 -0.56
N LEU A 174 -8.63 6.82 0.11
CA LEU A 174 -9.73 7.67 -0.33
C LEU A 174 -9.40 8.40 -1.63
N GLY A 175 -8.18 8.92 -1.77
CA GLY A 175 -7.69 9.56 -3.00
C GLY A 175 -7.64 8.60 -4.18
N THR A 176 -7.17 7.37 -3.97
CA THR A 176 -7.18 6.32 -5.00
C THR A 176 -8.61 6.00 -5.43
N LEU A 177 -9.53 5.80 -4.47
CA LEU A 177 -10.93 5.49 -4.76
C LEU A 177 -11.62 6.63 -5.52
N ASN A 178 -11.42 7.88 -5.10
CA ASN A 178 -11.97 9.05 -5.80
C ASN A 178 -11.47 9.12 -7.24
N THR A 179 -10.16 8.98 -7.42
CA THR A 179 -9.57 9.03 -8.76
C THR A 179 -10.05 7.87 -9.64
N PHE A 180 -10.27 6.69 -9.05
CA PHE A 180 -10.82 5.54 -9.77
C PHE A 180 -12.24 5.83 -10.28
N PHE A 181 -13.11 6.40 -9.44
CA PHE A 181 -14.47 6.79 -9.85
C PHE A 181 -14.46 7.87 -10.93
N GLU A 182 -13.67 8.93 -10.76
CA GLU A 182 -13.54 10.00 -11.74
C GLU A 182 -13.08 9.47 -13.10
N VAL A 183 -11.97 8.72 -13.13
CA VAL A 183 -11.42 8.17 -14.36
C VAL A 183 -12.39 7.18 -15.00
N GLY A 184 -13.04 6.32 -14.22
CA GLY A 184 -13.98 5.34 -14.73
C GLY A 184 -15.21 5.97 -15.36
N ASN A 185 -15.78 7.00 -14.72
CA ASN A 185 -16.87 7.79 -15.29
C ASN A 185 -16.44 8.53 -16.56
N MET A 186 -15.30 9.23 -16.54
CA MET A 186 -14.79 9.98 -17.71
C MET A 186 -14.55 9.10 -18.93
N ASN A 187 -14.14 7.85 -18.73
CA ASN A 187 -13.87 6.89 -19.81
C ASN A 187 -15.07 5.97 -20.11
N GLY A 188 -16.23 6.19 -19.47
CA GLY A 188 -17.43 5.38 -19.68
C GLY A 188 -17.27 3.89 -19.31
N TRP A 189 -16.36 3.54 -18.39
CA TRP A 189 -16.17 2.15 -17.97
C TRP A 189 -17.27 1.66 -17.04
N PHE A 190 -17.85 2.59 -16.29
CA PHE A 190 -18.98 2.41 -15.39
C PHE A 190 -19.58 3.79 -15.11
N ASP A 191 -20.70 3.79 -14.38
CA ASP A 191 -21.40 5.00 -13.96
C ASP A 191 -21.58 4.97 -12.45
N VAL A 192 -20.96 5.93 -11.77
CA VAL A 192 -21.03 6.16 -10.33
C VAL A 192 -21.50 7.60 -10.11
N PRO A 193 -22.44 7.85 -9.18
CA PRO A 193 -22.87 9.21 -8.89
C PRO A 193 -21.72 10.17 -8.59
N ALA A 194 -21.82 11.40 -9.06
CA ALA A 194 -20.81 12.42 -8.82
C ALA A 194 -20.76 12.81 -7.31
N TYR A 195 -19.62 13.37 -6.88
CA TYR A 195 -19.45 13.98 -5.55
C TYR A 195 -19.68 13.04 -4.34
N LEU A 196 -19.44 11.74 -4.51
CA LEU A 196 -19.51 10.75 -3.42
C LEU A 196 -18.40 10.92 -2.38
N ILE A 197 -17.22 11.36 -2.80
CA ILE A 197 -16.06 11.67 -1.96
C ILE A 197 -15.82 13.17 -2.05
N ARG A 198 -15.70 13.84 -0.91
CA ARG A 198 -15.59 15.30 -0.82
C ARG A 198 -14.30 15.72 -0.12
N PRO A 199 -13.83 16.97 -0.31
CA PRO A 199 -12.62 17.46 0.35
C PRO A 199 -12.64 17.32 1.88
N GLU A 200 -13.82 17.40 2.49
CA GLU A 200 -14.00 17.31 3.95
C GLU A 200 -13.81 15.87 4.48
N ASP A 201 -13.87 14.87 3.62
CA ASP A 201 -13.68 13.46 3.99
C ASP A 201 -12.21 13.12 4.25
N TYR A 202 -11.28 13.95 3.75
CA TYR A 202 -9.86 13.74 3.93
C TYR A 202 -9.44 14.19 5.33
N ALA A 203 -8.74 13.31 6.04
CA ALA A 203 -8.20 13.65 7.35
C ALA A 203 -7.15 14.76 7.22
N LYS A 204 -7.19 15.74 8.11
CA LYS A 204 -6.20 16.82 8.14
C LYS A 204 -4.81 16.26 8.41
N ARG A 205 -3.86 16.59 7.53
CA ARG A 205 -2.45 16.21 7.70
C ARG A 205 -1.89 16.85 8.96
N ARG A 206 -1.27 16.05 9.81
CA ARG A 206 -0.44 16.58 10.89
C ARG A 206 0.88 17.05 10.28
N LYS A 207 1.29 18.29 10.59
CA LYS A 207 2.62 18.77 10.22
C LYS A 207 3.64 17.93 11.02
N ILE A 208 4.41 17.10 10.32
CA ILE A 208 5.51 16.36 10.92
C ILE A 208 6.72 17.29 10.92
N LEU A 209 7.30 17.53 12.09
CA LEU A 209 8.55 18.27 12.19
C LEU A 209 9.70 17.38 11.70
N PRO A 210 10.68 17.92 10.94
CA PRO A 210 11.90 17.20 10.63
C PRO A 210 12.56 16.67 11.90
N ARG A 211 12.95 15.40 11.88
CA ARG A 211 13.73 14.78 12.95
C ARG A 211 15.18 14.75 12.51
N TYR A 212 15.99 15.61 13.11
CA TYR A 212 17.43 15.61 12.89
C TYR A 212 18.07 14.47 13.68
N ILE A 213 19.16 13.94 13.13
CA ILE A 213 20.01 12.99 13.85
C ILE A 213 20.95 13.85 14.72
N PRO A 214 21.02 13.63 16.05
CA PRO A 214 21.94 14.35 16.91
C PRO A 214 23.40 14.15 16.47
N GLU A 215 24.22 15.18 16.65
CA GLU A 215 25.63 15.17 16.21
C GLU A 215 26.43 14.03 16.88
N GLU A 216 26.19 13.78 18.16
CA GLU A 216 26.79 12.68 18.91
C GLU A 216 26.50 11.30 18.29
N VAL A 217 25.29 11.10 17.75
CA VAL A 217 24.89 9.85 17.09
C VAL A 217 25.58 9.72 15.73
N MET A 218 25.72 10.82 15.00
CA MET A 218 26.47 10.85 13.73
C MET A 218 27.95 10.53 13.96
N GLN A 219 28.55 11.08 15.01
CA GLN A 219 29.95 10.80 15.39
C GLN A 219 30.14 9.32 15.75
N GLN A 220 29.25 8.75 16.57
CA GLN A 220 29.28 7.33 16.91
C GLN A 220 29.14 6.44 15.66
N LEU A 221 28.21 6.78 14.76
CA LEU A 221 28.04 6.06 13.50
C LEU A 221 29.34 6.08 12.68
N ASN A 222 29.97 7.24 12.55
CA ASN A 222 31.19 7.42 11.75
C ASN A 222 32.41 6.71 12.36
N GLN A 223 32.51 6.68 13.69
CA GLN A 223 33.58 5.96 14.41
C GLN A 223 33.50 4.44 14.25
N HIS A 224 32.32 3.90 13.94
CA HIS A 224 32.07 2.47 13.84
C HIS A 224 31.63 2.02 12.44
N LEU A 225 31.93 2.80 11.39
CA LEU A 225 31.61 2.45 10.00
C LEU A 225 32.28 1.16 9.54
N ASP A 226 33.45 0.85 10.09
CA ASP A 226 34.24 -0.35 9.83
C ASP A 226 33.55 -1.65 10.28
N ALA A 227 32.60 -1.57 11.22
CA ALA A 227 31.77 -2.70 11.63
C ALA A 227 30.72 -3.08 10.56
N LEU A 228 30.45 -2.22 9.57
CA LEU A 228 29.55 -2.51 8.46
C LEU A 228 30.28 -3.25 7.34
N PRO A 229 29.59 -4.11 6.56
CA PRO A 229 30.15 -4.64 5.34
C PRO A 229 30.63 -3.52 4.41
N GLU A 230 31.82 -3.66 3.82
CA GLU A 230 32.50 -2.61 3.04
C GLU A 230 31.58 -1.91 2.01
N PRO A 231 30.71 -2.60 1.23
CA PRO A 231 29.79 -1.92 0.32
C PRO A 231 28.75 -1.04 1.05
N VAL A 232 28.29 -1.48 2.21
CA VAL A 232 27.31 -0.76 3.04
C VAL A 232 27.93 0.48 3.67
N ALA A 233 29.15 0.37 4.20
CA ALA A 233 29.89 1.52 4.72
C ALA A 233 30.05 2.62 3.66
N ARG A 234 30.45 2.26 2.44
CA ARG A 234 30.53 3.21 1.30
C ARG A 234 29.18 3.83 0.96
N MET A 235 28.11 3.05 0.95
CA MET A 235 26.76 3.56 0.69
C MET A 235 26.30 4.57 1.77
N VAL A 236 26.62 4.33 3.04
CA VAL A 236 26.33 5.26 4.14
C VAL A 236 27.05 6.59 3.94
N LEU A 237 28.35 6.56 3.64
CA LEU A 237 29.13 7.78 3.38
C LEU A 237 28.54 8.60 2.23
N VAL A 238 28.19 7.96 1.11
CA VAL A 238 27.58 8.67 -0.03
C VAL A 238 26.25 9.31 0.38
N ILE A 239 25.38 8.61 1.12
CA ILE A 239 24.10 9.16 1.57
C ILE A 239 24.30 10.36 2.51
N GLN A 240 25.26 10.28 3.44
CA GLN A 240 25.56 11.36 4.38
C GLN A 240 25.99 12.64 3.65
N GLU A 241 26.90 12.53 2.69
CA GLU A 241 27.47 13.68 1.97
C GLU A 241 26.53 14.26 0.91
N THR A 242 25.67 13.44 0.31
CA THR A 242 24.84 13.84 -0.85
C THR A 242 23.37 14.03 -0.52
N GLY A 243 22.90 13.47 0.60
CA GLY A 243 21.47 13.40 0.91
C GLY A 243 20.66 12.53 -0.06
N LEU A 244 21.30 11.69 -0.90
CA LEU A 244 20.61 10.81 -1.83
C LEU A 244 19.65 9.87 -1.11
N ARG A 245 18.48 9.64 -1.71
CA ARG A 245 17.60 8.56 -1.23
C ARG A 245 18.27 7.22 -1.56
N VAL A 246 18.09 6.24 -0.68
CA VAL A 246 18.59 4.86 -0.90
C VAL A 246 18.20 4.33 -2.29
N GLY A 247 16.97 4.59 -2.75
CA GLY A 247 16.52 4.12 -4.06
C GLY A 247 17.12 4.85 -5.26
N GLU A 248 17.74 6.02 -5.06
CA GLU A 248 18.52 6.75 -6.08
C GLU A 248 19.95 6.21 -6.08
N LEU A 249 20.55 6.06 -4.90
CA LEU A 249 21.88 5.46 -4.70
C LEU A 249 21.99 4.08 -5.36
N LEU A 250 21.02 3.21 -5.12
CA LEU A 250 21.00 1.85 -5.67
C LEU A 250 20.79 1.80 -7.19
N THR A 251 20.45 2.91 -7.83
CA THR A 251 20.26 3.03 -9.28
C THR A 251 21.30 3.93 -9.94
N LEU A 252 22.33 4.35 -9.22
CA LEU A 252 23.40 5.17 -9.79
C LEU A 252 24.11 4.40 -10.91
N PRO A 253 24.30 5.03 -12.09
CA PRO A 253 25.06 4.40 -13.17
C PRO A 253 26.55 4.30 -12.81
N ILE A 254 27.23 3.30 -13.39
CA ILE A 254 28.69 3.23 -13.34
C ILE A 254 29.24 4.46 -14.08
N ASN A 255 30.29 5.09 -13.54
CA ASN A 255 30.86 6.34 -14.02
C ASN A 255 29.93 7.58 -13.91
N CYS A 256 29.11 7.64 -12.87
CA CYS A 256 28.23 8.78 -12.59
C CYS A 256 28.95 10.01 -12.00
N LEU A 257 30.26 9.99 -11.79
CA LEU A 257 31.00 11.12 -11.22
C LEU A 257 31.46 12.08 -12.32
N LYS A 258 31.20 13.37 -12.13
CA LYS A 258 31.74 14.49 -12.92
C LYS A 258 32.72 15.29 -12.08
N HIS A 259 33.81 15.71 -12.70
CA HIS A 259 34.73 16.67 -12.12
C HIS A 259 34.27 18.08 -12.46
N ASP A 260 34.14 18.93 -11.46
CA ASP A 260 34.09 20.36 -11.71
C ASP A 260 35.50 20.90 -12.01
N LEU A 261 35.57 22.12 -12.56
CA LEU A 261 36.82 22.81 -12.87
C LEU A 261 37.67 23.14 -11.63
N LYS A 262 37.15 22.89 -10.42
CA LYS A 262 37.79 23.15 -9.12
C LYS A 262 38.21 21.86 -8.40
N GLY A 263 38.07 20.68 -9.01
CA GLY A 263 38.45 19.38 -8.45
C GLY A 263 37.40 18.72 -7.54
N SER A 264 36.21 19.29 -7.40
CA SER A 264 35.09 18.67 -6.66
C SER A 264 34.35 17.67 -7.54
N HIS A 265 33.87 16.58 -6.92
CA HIS A 265 33.10 15.55 -7.61
C HIS A 265 31.61 15.82 -7.45
N THR A 266 30.86 15.77 -8.55
CA THR A 266 29.40 15.90 -8.55
C THR A 266 28.78 14.68 -9.25
N PHE A 267 27.63 14.21 -8.77
CA PHE A 267 26.91 13.13 -9.43
C PHE A 267 26.17 13.65 -10.67
N ASN A 268 26.33 12.96 -11.79
CA ASN A 268 25.52 13.13 -13.00
C ASN A 268 24.24 12.30 -12.84
N ILE A 269 23.22 12.91 -12.23
CA ILE A 269 21.92 12.29 -11.95
C ILE A 269 20.92 12.65 -13.04
#